data_AF-A0AAJ5Z3S8-F1
#
_entry.id   AF-A0AAJ5Z3S8-F1
#
_cell.length_a   1.000
_cell.length_b   1.000
_cell.length_c   1.000
_cell.angle_alpha   90.00
_cell.angle_beta   90.00
_cell.angle_gamma   90.00
#
_symmetry.space_group_name_H-M   'P 1'
#
loop_
_entity.id
_entity.type
_entity.pdbx_description
1 polymer ?
#
loop_
_entity_poly.entity_id
_entity_poly.type
_entity_poly.pdbx_seq_one_letter_code
_entity_poly.pdbx_strand_id
1 'polypeptide(L)'
;MSDNTYKELEEKKAVVSNESEFSFDVEGAKRSEPRFDAEIRNPLVGLAYEEIERRVYHFVKEKGLEEHQDVFLKGALCAQVQDSGDYSAIKTLSEEEHHLLRQECERKWRQPFLLYFLAICCSIAAAVQGADESVINGALLYFPSQFGLFTDYCDYYTKDPYTVL
;
A
#
# COMPACT_ATOMS: atom_id res chain seq x y z
N MET A 1 -18.66 28.53 -35.93
CA MET A 1 -17.25 28.07 -35.90
C MET A 1 -16.71 27.90 -34.47
N SER A 2 -17.56 27.99 -33.43
CA SER A 2 -17.13 28.17 -32.03
C SER A 2 -17.31 26.93 -31.16
N ASP A 3 -18.18 25.99 -31.52
CA ASP A 3 -18.53 24.84 -30.67
C ASP A 3 -17.43 23.77 -30.58
N ASN A 4 -16.55 23.67 -31.59
CA ASN A 4 -15.47 22.68 -31.59
C ASN A 4 -14.32 23.09 -30.66
N THR A 5 -14.10 24.39 -30.47
CA THR A 5 -13.05 24.92 -29.61
C THR A 5 -13.34 24.69 -28.13
N TYR A 6 -14.61 24.76 -27.71
CA TYR A 6 -15.00 24.45 -26.33
C TYR A 6 -14.87 22.96 -26.00
N LYS A 7 -15.15 22.07 -26.96
CA LYS A 7 -14.95 20.62 -26.80
C LYS A 7 -13.48 20.24 -26.71
N GLU A 8 -12.62 20.87 -27.52
CA GLU A 8 -11.18 20.62 -27.52
C GLU A 8 -10.49 21.10 -26.22
N LEU A 9 -11.07 22.11 -25.54
CA LEU A 9 -10.62 22.60 -24.23
C LEU A 9 -11.04 21.67 -23.08
N GLU A 10 -12.21 21.02 -23.17
CA GLU A 10 -12.61 19.99 -22.21
C GLU A 10 -11.81 18.70 -22.36
N GLU A 11 -11.53 18.26 -23.60
CA GLU A 11 -10.68 17.10 -23.86
C GLU A 11 -9.24 17.31 -23.36
N LYS A 12 -8.69 18.52 -23.56
CA LYS A 12 -7.36 18.87 -23.03
C LYS A 12 -7.33 18.97 -21.51
N LYS A 13 -8.44 19.37 -20.85
CA LYS A 13 -8.56 19.29 -19.38
C LYS A 13 -8.62 17.83 -18.90
N ALA A 14 -9.33 16.96 -19.62
CA ALA A 14 -9.48 15.55 -19.27
C ALA A 14 -8.18 14.74 -19.42
N VAL A 15 -7.28 15.11 -20.35
CA VAL A 15 -6.00 14.42 -20.55
C VAL A 15 -4.90 14.89 -19.57
N VAL A 16 -4.96 16.13 -19.09
CA VAL A 16 -3.96 16.70 -18.15
C VAL A 16 -4.27 16.35 -16.68
N SER A 17 -5.51 15.96 -16.36
CA SER A 17 -5.91 15.53 -15.00
C SER A 17 -5.59 14.06 -14.68
N ASN A 18 -4.61 13.46 -15.37
CA ASN A 18 -4.06 12.16 -15.01
C ASN A 18 -2.73 12.36 -14.25
N GLU A 19 -2.74 13.26 -13.26
CA GLU A 19 -1.86 13.08 -12.12
C GLU A 19 -2.41 11.88 -11.38
N SER A 20 -1.68 10.77 -11.49
CA SER A 20 -1.89 9.60 -10.66
C SER A 20 -1.98 10.05 -9.20
N GLU A 21 -3.20 10.07 -8.67
CA GLU A 21 -3.48 10.02 -7.25
C GLU A 21 -2.78 8.79 -6.69
N PHE A 22 -1.51 8.95 -6.32
CA PHE A 22 -0.90 8.14 -5.31
C PHE A 22 -1.40 8.71 -3.98
N SER A 23 -2.65 8.37 -3.63
CA SER A 23 -3.24 8.75 -2.36
C SER A 23 -2.52 7.96 -1.26
N PHE A 24 -1.67 8.66 -0.50
CA PHE A 24 -1.24 8.17 0.79
C PHE A 24 -2.28 8.65 1.81
N ASP A 25 -3.32 7.84 2.01
CA ASP A 25 -4.42 8.13 2.94
C ASP A 25 -3.89 8.16 4.39
N VAL A 26 -3.48 9.34 4.85
CA VAL A 26 -3.24 9.64 6.26
C VAL A 26 -4.45 10.38 6.79
N GLU A 27 -5.52 9.65 7.09
CA GLU A 27 -6.55 10.19 7.96
C GLU A 27 -7.19 9.08 8.81
N GLY A 28 -6.84 9.11 10.10
CA GLY A 28 -7.34 8.22 11.15
C GLY A 28 -8.80 8.49 11.50
N ALA A 29 -9.70 8.28 10.56
CA ALA A 29 -11.13 8.15 10.83
C ALA A 29 -11.42 6.69 11.18
N LYS A 30 -11.90 6.45 12.42
CA LYS A 30 -12.32 5.14 12.93
C LYS A 30 -13.44 4.56 12.06
N ARG A 31 -13.05 3.84 11.00
CA ARG A 31 -13.91 2.92 10.27
C ARG A 31 -14.39 1.89 11.30
N SER A 32 -15.70 1.79 11.50
CA SER A 32 -16.29 0.70 12.25
C SER A 32 -16.11 -0.57 11.43
N GLU A 33 -14.93 -1.15 11.52
CA GLU A 33 -14.61 -2.46 10.94
C GLU A 33 -15.59 -3.49 11.51
N PRO A 34 -16.19 -4.38 10.70
CA PRO A 34 -16.68 -5.62 11.27
C PRO A 34 -15.48 -6.25 12.01
N ARG A 35 -15.66 -6.64 13.28
CA ARG A 35 -14.63 -7.35 14.03
C ARG A 35 -14.23 -8.60 13.24
N PHE A 36 -13.19 -8.48 12.43
CA PHE A 36 -12.35 -9.58 12.04
C PHE A 36 -11.41 -9.89 13.22
N ASP A 37 -11.99 -10.08 14.41
CA ASP A 37 -11.34 -10.76 15.53
C ASP A 37 -11.46 -12.29 15.34
N ALA A 38 -11.60 -12.76 14.10
CA ALA A 38 -11.11 -14.07 13.75
C ALA A 38 -9.59 -13.96 13.77
N GLU A 39 -9.02 -14.10 14.97
CA GLU A 39 -7.59 -14.31 15.17
C GLU A 39 -7.09 -15.16 14.01
N ILE A 40 -6.19 -14.60 13.20
CA ILE A 40 -5.65 -15.26 12.01
C ILE A 40 -4.80 -16.42 12.52
N ARG A 41 -5.47 -17.52 12.86
CA ARG A 41 -4.83 -18.74 13.33
C ARG A 41 -4.38 -19.50 12.11
N ASN A 42 -3.12 -19.90 12.12
CA ASN A 42 -2.55 -20.71 11.07
C ASN A 42 -3.40 -22.00 10.89
N PRO A 43 -4.02 -22.20 9.72
CA PRO A 43 -4.95 -23.31 9.48
C PRO A 43 -4.25 -24.68 9.40
N LEU A 44 -2.92 -24.70 9.40
CA LEU A 44 -2.12 -25.92 9.38
C LEU A 44 -1.77 -26.42 10.78
N VAL A 45 -1.90 -25.57 11.81
CA VAL A 45 -1.57 -25.93 13.20
C VAL A 45 -2.52 -27.03 13.70
N GLY A 46 -1.96 -28.10 14.24
CA GLY A 46 -2.72 -29.23 14.79
C GLY A 46 -3.11 -30.31 13.77
N LEU A 47 -2.79 -30.14 12.49
CA LEU A 47 -2.96 -31.20 11.49
C LEU A 47 -1.85 -32.25 11.61
N ALA A 48 -2.20 -33.52 11.41
CA ALA A 48 -1.23 -34.60 11.31
C ALA A 48 -0.43 -34.50 10.00
N TYR A 49 0.79 -35.04 10.00
CA TYR A 49 1.69 -35.03 8.84
C TYR A 49 1.02 -35.57 7.56
N GLU A 50 0.33 -36.70 7.68
CA GLU A 50 -0.36 -37.38 6.55
C GLU A 50 -1.48 -36.51 5.95
N GLU A 51 -2.16 -35.72 6.77
CA GLU A 51 -3.20 -34.81 6.32
C GLU A 51 -2.60 -33.61 5.58
N ILE A 52 -1.47 -33.09 6.05
CA ILE A 52 -0.72 -32.04 5.34
C ILE A 52 -0.23 -32.57 4.00
N GLU A 53 0.36 -33.76 3.96
CA GLU A 53 0.84 -34.39 2.74
C GLU A 53 -0.28 -34.60 1.72
N ARG A 54 -1.44 -35.10 2.15
CA ARG A 54 -2.61 -35.26 1.28
C ARG A 54 -3.09 -33.92 0.72
N ARG A 55 -3.16 -32.88 1.55
CA ARG A 55 -3.59 -31.54 1.13
C ARG A 55 -2.61 -30.93 0.13
N VAL A 56 -1.32 -31.08 0.38
CA VAL A 56 -0.27 -30.64 -0.54
C VAL A 56 -0.39 -31.38 -1.86
N TYR A 57 -0.53 -32.70 -1.85
CA TYR A 57 -0.71 -33.50 -3.06
C TYR A 57 -1.92 -33.02 -3.89
N HIS A 58 -3.07 -32.80 -3.25
CA HIS A 58 -4.25 -32.29 -3.94
C HIS A 58 -4.03 -30.88 -4.52
N PHE A 59 -3.46 -29.97 -3.72
CA PHE A 59 -3.18 -28.60 -4.14
C PHE A 59 -2.25 -28.56 -5.36
N VAL A 60 -1.16 -29.30 -5.28
CA VAL A 60 -0.13 -29.36 -6.30
C VAL A 60 -0.69 -29.95 -7.59
N LYS A 61 -1.49 -31.02 -7.50
CA LYS A 61 -2.18 -31.62 -8.64
C LYS A 61 -3.19 -30.67 -9.28
N GLU A 62 -3.99 -29.97 -8.47
CA GLU A 62 -4.98 -29.00 -8.96
C GLU A 62 -4.33 -27.81 -9.68
N LYS A 63 -3.16 -27.36 -9.19
CA LYS A 63 -2.43 -26.23 -9.78
C LYS A 63 -1.42 -26.64 -10.86
N GLY A 64 -1.26 -27.95 -11.13
CA GLY A 64 -0.31 -28.46 -12.12
C GLY A 64 1.15 -28.27 -11.73
N LEU A 65 1.47 -28.32 -10.44
CA LEU A 65 2.82 -28.08 -9.88
C LEU A 65 3.50 -29.36 -9.40
N GLU A 66 3.10 -30.53 -9.91
CA GLU A 66 3.49 -31.87 -9.42
C GLU A 66 5.01 -32.06 -9.26
N GLU A 67 5.80 -31.41 -10.12
CA GLU A 67 7.26 -31.38 -10.05
C GLU A 67 7.83 -30.76 -8.76
N HIS A 68 7.04 -29.94 -8.05
CA HIS A 68 7.44 -29.22 -6.84
C HIS A 68 6.78 -29.76 -5.57
N GLN A 69 6.17 -30.95 -5.62
CA GLN A 69 5.45 -31.52 -4.48
C GLN A 69 6.29 -31.55 -3.18
N ASP A 70 7.56 -31.95 -3.25
CA ASP A 70 8.46 -31.98 -2.09
C ASP A 70 8.68 -30.60 -1.47
N VAL A 71 8.86 -29.58 -2.32
CA VAL A 71 9.06 -28.18 -1.88
C VAL A 71 7.81 -27.67 -1.17
N PHE A 72 6.62 -27.95 -1.71
CA PHE A 72 5.36 -27.57 -1.08
C PHE A 72 5.13 -28.32 0.23
N LEU A 73 5.53 -29.59 0.33
CA LEU A 73 5.42 -30.38 1.55
C LEU A 73 6.30 -29.80 2.65
N LYS A 74 7.58 -29.55 2.36
CA LYS A 74 8.52 -28.89 3.28
C LYS A 74 8.01 -27.51 3.68
N GLY A 75 7.52 -26.72 2.73
CA GLY A 75 6.96 -25.40 2.97
C GLY A 75 5.73 -25.44 3.90
N ALA A 76 4.82 -26.39 3.69
CA ALA A 76 3.64 -26.57 4.54
C ALA A 76 4.02 -26.95 5.99
N LEU A 77 5.03 -27.80 6.16
CA LEU A 77 5.55 -28.17 7.48
C LEU A 77 6.25 -26.98 8.17
N CYS A 78 7.04 -26.20 7.42
CA CYS A 78 7.64 -24.96 7.93
C CYS A 78 6.58 -23.95 8.35
N ALA A 79 5.52 -23.79 7.53
CA ALA A 79 4.41 -22.91 7.84
C ALA A 79 3.67 -23.38 9.10
N GLN A 80 3.47 -24.68 9.31
CA GLN A 80 2.80 -25.22 10.51
C GLN A 80 3.50 -24.81 11.82
N VAL A 81 4.84 -24.78 11.83
CA VAL A 81 5.64 -24.47 13.03
C VAL A 81 6.12 -23.02 13.08
N GLN A 82 5.71 -22.18 12.13
CA GLN A 82 6.18 -20.79 12.01
C GLN A 82 5.92 -19.98 13.30
N ASP A 83 4.79 -20.23 13.97
CA ASP A 83 4.40 -19.53 15.20
C ASP A 83 5.30 -19.89 16.40
N SER A 84 5.74 -21.15 16.50
CA SER A 84 6.67 -21.58 17.54
C SER A 84 8.12 -21.26 17.19
N GLY A 85 8.44 -21.14 15.91
CA GLY A 85 9.80 -20.95 15.39
C GLY A 85 10.70 -22.18 15.58
N ASP A 86 10.15 -23.32 16.01
CA ASP A 86 10.91 -24.55 16.24
C ASP A 86 10.94 -25.42 14.98
N TYR A 87 11.78 -25.03 14.03
CA TYR A 87 11.99 -25.77 12.79
C TYR A 87 12.76 -27.09 13.00
N SER A 88 13.33 -27.34 14.19
CA SER A 88 14.13 -28.54 14.46
C SER A 88 13.30 -29.82 14.54
N ALA A 89 12.00 -29.70 14.79
CA ALA A 89 11.08 -30.82 14.85
C ALA A 89 10.76 -31.44 13.47
N ILE A 90 11.07 -30.75 12.37
CA ILE A 90 10.73 -31.19 11.02
C ILE A 90 11.83 -32.11 10.46
N LYS A 91 11.60 -33.42 10.51
CA LYS A 91 12.56 -34.43 10.03
C LYS A 91 12.73 -34.48 8.51
N THR A 92 11.81 -33.88 7.76
CA THR A 92 11.82 -33.88 6.29
C THR A 92 12.84 -32.89 5.72
N LEU A 93 13.37 -31.97 6.54
CA LEU A 93 14.39 -31.03 6.13
C LEU A 93 15.80 -31.63 6.21
N SER A 94 16.64 -31.24 5.26
CA SER A 94 18.09 -31.47 5.30
C SER A 94 18.75 -30.61 6.38
N GLU A 95 19.91 -31.04 6.89
CA GLU A 95 20.74 -30.27 7.82
C GLU A 95 21.10 -28.88 7.25
N GLU A 96 21.33 -28.79 5.94
CA GLU A 96 21.59 -27.52 5.25
C GLU A 96 20.37 -26.58 5.30
N GLU A 97 19.17 -27.13 5.09
CA GLU A 97 17.91 -26.37 5.15
C GLU A 97 17.63 -25.88 6.58
N HIS A 98 17.89 -26.72 7.60
CA HIS A 98 17.80 -26.32 9.00
C HIS A 98 18.79 -25.18 9.34
N HIS A 99 20.02 -25.25 8.82
CA HIS A 99 21.01 -24.21 9.03
C HIS A 99 20.57 -22.88 8.40
N LEU A 100 20.06 -22.92 7.16
CA LEU A 100 19.51 -21.74 6.48
C LEU A 100 18.35 -21.12 7.25
N LEU A 101 17.37 -21.92 7.69
CA LEU A 101 16.24 -21.43 8.48
C LEU A 101 16.69 -20.78 9.79
N ARG A 102 17.70 -21.34 10.46
CA ARG A 102 18.29 -20.74 11.66
C ARG A 102 18.93 -19.40 11.35
N GLN A 103 19.72 -19.31 10.28
CA GLN A 103 20.33 -18.04 9.86
C GLN A 103 19.29 -16.96 9.52
N GLU A 104 18.18 -17.33 8.87
CA GLU A 104 17.08 -16.39 8.57
C GLU A 104 16.42 -15.89 9.85
N CYS A 105 16.17 -16.77 10.82
CA CYS A 105 15.59 -16.40 12.11
C CYS A 105 16.49 -15.47 12.92
N GLU A 106 17.80 -15.72 12.93
CA GLU A 106 18.79 -14.88 13.61
C GLU A 106 19.04 -13.54 12.90
N ARG A 107 18.87 -13.48 11.58
CA ARG A 107 19.23 -12.31 10.75
C ARG A 107 18.02 -11.77 9.98
N LYS A 108 16.90 -11.52 10.70
CA LYS A 108 15.63 -11.02 10.16
C LYS A 108 15.75 -9.76 9.28
N TRP A 109 16.75 -8.93 9.55
CA TRP A 109 16.98 -7.65 8.86
C TRP A 109 18.09 -7.72 7.81
N ARG A 110 18.44 -8.91 7.32
CA ARG A 110 19.45 -9.07 6.26
C ARG A 110 18.80 -8.89 4.89
N GLN A 111 18.48 -7.65 4.55
CA GLN A 111 17.91 -7.28 3.25
C GLN A 111 18.97 -6.62 2.36
N PRO A 112 18.83 -6.67 1.02
CA PRO A 112 19.76 -5.99 0.12
C PRO A 112 19.70 -4.47 0.36
N PHE A 113 20.86 -3.80 0.29
CA PHE A 113 20.96 -2.35 0.48
C PHE A 113 20.00 -1.55 -0.41
N LEU A 114 19.72 -2.04 -1.61
CA LEU A 114 18.78 -1.43 -2.56
C LEU A 114 17.37 -1.28 -1.98
N LEU A 115 16.89 -2.23 -1.16
CA LEU A 115 15.57 -2.15 -0.55
C LEU A 115 15.50 -1.02 0.47
N TYR A 116 16.55 -0.86 1.28
CA TYR A 116 16.67 0.27 2.22
C TYR A 116 16.75 1.61 1.49
N PHE A 117 17.55 1.66 0.42
CA PHE A 117 17.66 2.85 -0.42
C PHE A 117 16.29 3.25 -1.00
N LEU A 118 15.55 2.30 -1.58
CA LEU A 118 14.21 2.54 -2.11
C LEU A 118 13.26 3.08 -1.03
N ALA A 119 13.21 2.45 0.15
CA ALA A 119 12.36 2.88 1.25
C ALA A 119 12.65 4.32 1.70
N ILE A 120 13.94 4.69 1.77
CA ILE A 120 14.37 6.05 2.10
C ILE A 120 13.95 7.03 1.00
N CYS A 121 14.19 6.70 -0.27
CA CYS A 121 13.78 7.54 -1.40
C CYS A 121 12.27 7.79 -1.41
N CYS A 122 11.46 6.75 -1.23
CA CYS A 122 10.00 6.88 -1.16
C CYS A 122 9.55 7.76 0.02
N SER A 123 10.21 7.61 1.18
CA SER A 123 9.90 8.38 2.38
C SER A 123 10.25 9.86 2.20
N ILE A 124 11.37 10.18 1.55
CA ILE A 124 11.76 11.57 1.22
C ILE A 124 10.77 12.17 0.22
N ALA A 125 10.41 11.43 -0.83
CA ALA A 125 9.44 11.89 -1.82
C ALA A 125 8.09 12.23 -1.16
N ALA A 126 7.58 11.36 -0.30
CA ALA A 126 6.35 11.60 0.45
C ALA A 126 6.46 12.83 1.38
N ALA A 127 7.61 13.03 2.03
CA ALA A 127 7.84 14.20 2.87
C ALA A 127 7.88 15.51 2.08
N VAL A 128 8.51 15.52 0.90
CA VAL A 128 8.55 16.69 0.00
C VAL A 128 7.15 17.00 -0.51
N GLN A 129 6.41 15.98 -0.96
CA GLN A 129 5.02 16.16 -1.40
C GLN A 129 4.15 16.78 -0.30
N GLY A 130 4.22 16.27 0.92
CA GLY A 130 3.48 16.86 2.05
C GLY A 130 3.89 18.29 2.38
N ALA A 131 5.17 18.62 2.21
CA ALA A 131 5.68 19.97 2.42
C ALA A 131 5.19 20.94 1.34
N ASP A 132 5.23 20.56 0.07
CA ASP A 132 4.81 21.40 -1.06
C ASP A 132 3.32 21.76 -0.96
N GLU A 133 2.47 20.78 -0.63
CA GLU A 133 1.03 21.00 -0.38
C GLU A 133 0.79 21.98 0.77
N SER A 134 1.53 21.80 1.88
CA SER A 134 1.41 22.67 3.06
C SER A 134 1.86 24.10 2.79
N VAL A 135 2.94 24.27 2.01
CA VAL A 135 3.47 25.59 1.62
C VAL A 135 2.51 26.31 0.69
N ILE A 136 1.93 25.63 -0.30
CA ILE A 136 0.97 26.23 -1.24
C ILE A 136 -0.29 26.68 -0.49
N ASN A 137 -0.85 25.82 0.36
CA ASN A 137 -2.01 26.17 1.19
C ASN A 137 -1.72 27.36 2.10
N GLY A 138 -0.54 27.37 2.75
CA GLY A 138 -0.09 28.50 3.55
C GLY A 138 0.03 29.79 2.73
N ALA A 139 0.66 29.72 1.55
CA ALA A 139 0.89 30.88 0.69
C ALA A 139 -0.42 31.45 0.14
N LEU A 140 -1.43 30.61 -0.15
CA LEU A 140 -2.76 31.04 -0.59
C LEU A 140 -3.46 31.94 0.44
N LEU A 141 -3.17 31.79 1.74
CA LEU A 141 -3.71 32.70 2.76
C LEU A 141 -3.07 34.10 2.71
N TYR A 142 -1.82 34.21 2.27
CA TYR A 142 -1.07 35.47 2.29
C TYR A 142 -1.10 36.20 0.94
N PHE A 143 -1.07 35.47 -0.18
CA PHE A 143 -0.99 36.05 -1.53
C PHE A 143 -2.10 37.03 -1.89
N PRO A 144 -3.39 36.83 -1.51
CA PRO A 144 -4.45 37.77 -1.84
C PRO A 144 -4.20 39.19 -1.31
N SER A 145 -3.60 39.31 -0.12
CA SER A 145 -3.27 40.60 0.49
C SER A 145 -2.16 41.35 -0.24
N GLN A 146 -1.15 40.61 -0.73
CA GLN A 146 0.06 41.20 -1.30
C GLN A 146 -0.11 41.56 -2.78
N PHE A 147 -0.89 40.78 -3.52
CA PHE A 147 -1.17 41.02 -4.94
C PHE A 147 -2.42 41.87 -5.19
N GLY A 148 -3.06 42.37 -4.14
CA GLY A 148 -4.30 43.16 -4.26
C GLY A 148 -5.48 42.35 -4.83
N LEU A 149 -5.46 41.03 -4.65
CA LEU A 149 -6.47 40.10 -5.16
C LEU A 149 -7.63 39.88 -4.17
N PHE A 150 -7.73 40.67 -3.11
CA PHE A 150 -8.93 40.76 -2.30
C PHE A 150 -10.05 41.38 -3.14
N THR A 151 -10.75 40.54 -3.90
CA THR A 151 -12.08 40.87 -4.38
C THR A 151 -13.02 40.56 -3.23
N ASP A 152 -13.60 41.57 -2.60
CA ASP A 152 -14.77 41.36 -1.74
C ASP A 152 -15.86 40.74 -2.62
N TYR A 153 -16.00 39.41 -2.60
CA TYR A 153 -17.13 38.72 -3.23
C TYR A 153 -18.47 39.17 -2.62
N CYS A 154 -18.42 39.71 -1.39
CA CYS A 154 -19.56 40.33 -0.71
C CYS A 154 -19.91 41.71 -1.29
N ASP A 155 -19.01 42.37 -2.04
CA ASP A 155 -19.27 43.69 -2.63
C ASP A 155 -20.11 43.61 -3.92
N TYR A 156 -20.28 42.40 -4.45
CA TYR A 156 -21.18 42.11 -5.58
C TYR A 156 -22.67 42.20 -5.18
N TYR A 157 -23.00 42.10 -3.89
CA TYR A 157 -24.38 42.18 -3.38
C TYR A 157 -24.70 43.47 -2.62
N THR A 158 -23.72 44.32 -2.33
CA THR A 158 -23.88 45.62 -1.65
C THR A 158 -24.04 46.79 -2.64
N LYS A 159 -23.68 46.61 -3.91
CA LYS A 159 -24.00 47.59 -4.96
C LYS A 159 -25.41 47.33 -5.49
N ASP A 160 -26.34 48.17 -5.06
CA ASP A 160 -27.65 48.26 -5.70
C ASP A 160 -27.47 48.48 -7.22
N PRO A 161 -28.11 47.68 -8.09
CA PRO A 161 -27.98 47.80 -9.55
C PRO A 161 -28.60 49.10 -10.13
N TYR A 162 -29.06 50.03 -9.29
CA TYR A 162 -29.73 51.27 -9.70
C TYR A 162 -29.03 52.56 -9.25
N THR A 163 -27.85 52.50 -8.62
CA THR A 163 -27.09 53.71 -8.31
C THR A 163 -26.23 54.11 -9.51
N VAL A 164 -26.87 54.71 -10.50
CA VAL A 164 -26.23 55.52 -11.55
C VAL A 164 -26.04 56.96 -11.04
N LEU A 165 -24.87 57.53 -11.35
CA LEU A 165 -24.51 58.94 -11.16
C LEU A 165 -25.53 59.90 -11.79
#